data_AF-A0AAN8ZS49-F1
#
_entry.id   AF-A0AAN8ZS49-F1
#
_cell.length_a   1.000
_cell.length_b   1.000
_cell.length_c   1.000
_cell.angle_alpha   90.00
_cell.angle_beta   90.00
_cell.angle_gamma   90.00
#
_symmetry.space_group_name_H-M   'P 1'
#
loop_
_entity.id
_entity.type
_entity.pdbx_description
1 polymer ?
#
loop_
_entity_poly.entity_id
_entity_poly.type
_entity_poly.pdbx_seq_one_letter_code
_entity_poly.pdbx_strand_id
1 'polypeptide(L)'
;MEDVAKSLAEARERHSERARTRGGILAASKKSSAPPEKTSTTTNVLRPTKLLLNVTMDRSVGPVQVVMSPENTVADIIKAALDAYAKEKRRPLFNETDPKRCALHYSQYSLESLKADEKLIDLGSRNFYLHLKPKDSKGEDKMGGISSFPLARLMNFLP
;
A
#
# COMPACT_ATOMS: atom_id res chain seq x y z
N MET A 1 14.79 1.21 42.39
CA MET A 1 14.93 2.37 41.48
C MET A 1 13.91 2.11 40.39
N GLU A 2 12.63 2.27 40.75
CA GLU A 2 11.52 1.58 40.06
C GLU A 2 10.32 2.51 39.79
N ASP A 3 10.51 3.82 39.86
CA ASP A 3 9.37 4.76 39.91
C ASP A 3 9.33 5.78 38.76
N VAL A 4 10.08 5.59 37.68
CA VAL A 4 10.04 6.48 36.49
C VAL A 4 9.35 5.84 35.27
N ALA A 5 9.04 4.54 35.33
CA ALA A 5 8.42 3.80 34.23
C ALA A 5 6.87 3.84 34.19
N LYS A 6 6.22 4.65 35.05
CA LYS A 6 4.74 4.71 35.15
C LYS A 6 4.10 6.03 34.71
N SER A 7 4.86 6.98 34.15
CA SER A 7 4.37 8.35 33.87
C SER A 7 4.40 8.76 32.39
N LEU A 8 4.29 7.82 31.44
CA LEU A 8 4.08 8.14 30.03
C LEU A 8 3.03 7.23 29.36
N ALA A 9 1.96 6.92 30.09
CA ALA A 9 0.77 6.23 29.57
C ALA A 9 -0.45 7.16 29.50
N GLU A 10 -0.30 8.46 29.73
CA GLU A 10 -1.41 9.40 29.89
C GLU A 10 -1.23 10.65 29.01
N ALA A 11 -1.32 10.45 27.70
CA ALA A 11 -1.43 11.54 26.73
C ALA A 11 -2.26 11.12 25.50
N ARG A 12 -3.39 10.46 25.75
CA ARG A 12 -4.48 10.27 24.78
C ARG A 12 -5.58 11.27 25.10
N GLU A 13 -6.34 11.64 24.07
CA GLU A 13 -7.58 12.42 24.14
C GLU A 13 -7.34 13.93 24.32
N ARG A 14 -7.46 14.75 23.25
CA ARG A 14 -8.43 15.89 23.15
C ARG A 14 -8.53 16.42 21.70
N HIS A 15 -9.76 16.66 21.26
CA HIS A 15 -10.20 17.58 20.18
C HIS A 15 -10.28 17.09 18.72
N SER A 16 -11.37 16.41 18.37
CA SER A 16 -12.13 16.71 17.13
C SER A 16 -13.62 16.35 17.26
N GLU A 17 -14.26 16.81 18.33
CA GLU A 17 -15.71 16.73 18.49
C GLU A 17 -16.36 17.87 17.68
N ARG A 18 -16.96 17.54 16.52
CA ARG A 18 -17.95 18.43 15.89
C ARG A 18 -19.22 17.65 15.58
N ALA A 19 -20.09 17.66 16.58
CA ALA A 19 -21.48 17.24 16.52
C ALA A 19 -22.28 18.06 15.49
N ARG A 20 -23.05 17.37 14.63
CA ARG A 20 -24.31 17.87 14.05
C ARG A 20 -25.34 16.73 13.91
N THR A 21 -26.15 16.62 14.96
CA THR A 21 -27.62 16.51 14.96
C THR A 21 -28.34 15.48 14.08
N ARG A 22 -28.82 14.43 14.75
CA ARG A 22 -30.18 13.86 14.76
C ARG A 22 -31.16 14.32 13.66
N GLY A 23 -31.51 13.37 12.80
CA GLY A 23 -32.86 13.14 12.27
C GLY A 23 -32.97 11.63 12.04
N GLY A 24 -34.03 10.90 12.34
CA GLY A 24 -35.36 11.14 12.90
C GLY A 24 -35.97 9.74 13.03
N ILE A 25 -36.62 9.46 14.14
CA ILE A 25 -37.22 8.16 14.46
C ILE A 25 -38.55 8.02 13.72
N LEU A 26 -38.70 6.97 12.90
CA LEU A 26 -40.00 6.48 12.44
C LEU A 26 -40.09 4.99 12.80
N ALA A 27 -40.98 4.71 13.75
CA ALA A 27 -41.30 3.38 14.27
C ALA A 27 -42.53 2.82 13.55
N ALA A 28 -42.46 1.56 13.11
CA ALA A 28 -43.53 0.56 12.92
C ALA A 28 -42.94 -0.60 12.07
N SER A 29 -43.21 -1.88 12.26
CA SER A 29 -44.08 -2.66 13.13
C SER A 29 -43.50 -4.08 13.21
N LYS A 30 -43.72 -4.76 14.34
CA LYS A 30 -43.31 -6.15 14.59
C LYS A 30 -44.24 -7.12 13.86
N LYS A 31 -43.70 -8.15 13.22
CA LYS A 31 -44.42 -9.44 13.08
C LYS A 31 -43.43 -10.61 13.13
N SER A 32 -43.66 -11.49 14.09
CA SER A 32 -42.88 -12.67 14.45
C SER A 32 -43.34 -13.91 13.69
N SER A 33 -42.39 -14.74 13.26
CA SER A 33 -42.55 -16.21 13.19
C SER A 33 -41.18 -16.89 13.11
N ALA A 34 -40.94 -17.88 13.97
CA ALA A 34 -39.79 -18.80 13.95
C ALA A 34 -40.32 -20.23 14.24
N PRO A 35 -39.55 -21.33 14.09
CA PRO A 35 -38.43 -21.65 13.20
C PRO A 35 -38.70 -22.95 12.39
N PRO A 36 -37.72 -23.48 11.62
CA PRO A 36 -37.13 -24.72 12.12
C PRO A 36 -35.59 -24.69 12.15
N GLU A 37 -35.05 -25.34 13.18
CA GLU A 37 -33.62 -25.58 13.40
C GLU A 37 -32.98 -26.33 12.23
N LYS A 38 -31.90 -25.76 11.70
CA LYS A 38 -30.77 -26.51 11.19
C LYS A 38 -29.49 -25.87 11.74
N THR A 39 -28.83 -26.62 12.60
CA THR A 39 -27.49 -26.36 13.12
C THR A 39 -26.47 -26.35 11.99
N SER A 40 -26.02 -25.16 11.60
CA SER A 40 -24.66 -24.91 11.13
C SER A 40 -24.29 -23.45 11.44
N THR A 41 -23.73 -23.25 12.62
CA THR A 41 -23.04 -22.01 13.00
C THR A 41 -21.85 -21.76 12.08
N THR A 42 -22.07 -21.05 10.97
CA THR A 42 -20.99 -20.38 10.23
C THR A 42 -21.48 -18.98 9.93
N THR A 43 -20.98 -18.01 10.70
CA THR A 43 -21.12 -16.58 10.40
C THR A 43 -20.59 -16.35 8.98
N ASN A 44 -21.48 -16.30 8.00
CA ASN A 44 -21.16 -15.90 6.63
C ASN A 44 -20.82 -14.41 6.66
N VAL A 45 -19.58 -14.11 7.04
CA VAL A 45 -18.99 -12.80 6.82
C VAL A 45 -18.94 -12.63 5.30
N LEU A 46 -19.73 -11.69 4.77
CA LEU A 46 -19.72 -11.33 3.35
C LEU A 46 -18.29 -10.95 2.97
N ARG A 47 -17.58 -11.89 2.32
CA ARG A 47 -16.22 -11.64 1.86
C ARG A 47 -16.28 -10.85 0.55
N PRO A 48 -15.50 -9.76 0.41
CA PRO A 48 -15.47 -8.99 -0.82
C PRO A 48 -14.97 -9.86 -1.96
N THR A 49 -15.69 -9.91 -3.08
CA THR A 49 -15.28 -10.67 -4.28
C THR A 49 -14.16 -10.00 -5.06
N LYS A 50 -13.94 -8.70 -4.83
CA LYS A 50 -12.88 -7.89 -5.44
C LYS A 50 -12.32 -6.89 -4.44
N LEU A 51 -11.03 -6.64 -4.54
CA LEU A 51 -10.28 -5.65 -3.78
C LEU A 51 -9.74 -4.58 -4.73
N LEU A 52 -9.97 -3.31 -4.37
CA LEU A 52 -9.27 -2.18 -4.96
C LEU A 52 -8.00 -1.93 -4.14
N LEU A 53 -6.85 -1.93 -4.81
CA LEU A 53 -5.53 -1.75 -4.23
C LEU A 53 -4.90 -0.48 -4.78
N ASN A 54 -4.23 0.26 -3.91
CA ASN A 54 -3.39 1.39 -4.26
C ASN A 54 -1.93 0.97 -4.18
N VAL A 55 -1.24 0.98 -5.31
CA VAL A 55 0.19 0.63 -5.38
C VAL A 55 0.97 1.88 -5.75
N THR A 56 1.69 2.43 -4.79
CA THR A 56 2.60 3.55 -5.05
C THR A 56 3.89 3.01 -5.62
N MET A 57 4.24 3.46 -6.83
CA MET A 57 5.48 3.08 -7.46
C MET A 57 6.63 3.94 -6.95
N ASP A 58 7.81 3.36 -6.85
CA ASP A 58 9.01 4.12 -6.55
C ASP A 58 9.19 5.29 -7.55
N ARG A 59 9.39 6.50 -7.00
CA ARG A 59 9.54 7.77 -7.75
C ARG A 59 8.37 8.18 -8.65
N SER A 60 7.18 7.59 -8.52
CA SER A 60 5.99 8.07 -9.26
C SER A 60 5.28 9.21 -8.53
N VAL A 61 4.54 10.02 -9.31
CA VAL A 61 3.73 11.15 -8.81
C VAL A 61 2.51 10.70 -7.99
N GLY A 62 2.17 9.41 -8.00
CA GLY A 62 1.05 8.87 -7.22
C GLY A 62 0.80 7.38 -7.45
N PRO A 63 -0.16 6.79 -6.73
CA PRO A 63 -0.44 5.37 -6.82
C PRO A 63 -1.10 4.99 -8.14
N VAL A 64 -0.89 3.73 -8.53
CA VAL A 64 -1.65 3.03 -9.55
C VAL A 64 -2.76 2.25 -8.84
N GLN A 65 -3.96 2.27 -9.41
CA GLN A 65 -5.10 1.56 -8.86
C GLN A 65 -5.31 0.24 -9.60
N VAL A 66 -5.39 -0.85 -8.85
CA VAL A 66 -5.57 -2.20 -9.41
C VAL A 66 -6.74 -2.88 -8.70
N VAL A 67 -7.61 -3.55 -9.47
CA VAL A 67 -8.73 -4.32 -8.93
C VAL A 67 -8.45 -5.82 -9.12
N MET A 68 -8.37 -6.58 -8.03
CA MET A 68 -8.04 -8.02 -8.06
C MET A 68 -8.92 -8.85 -7.11
N SER A 69 -8.92 -10.18 -7.27
CA SER A 69 -9.59 -11.09 -6.33
C SER A 69 -8.79 -11.19 -5.03
N PRO A 70 -9.41 -11.34 -3.85
CA PRO A 70 -8.67 -11.52 -2.60
C PRO A 70 -7.83 -12.81 -2.55
N GLU A 71 -8.09 -13.78 -3.43
CA GLU A 71 -7.34 -15.04 -3.56
C GLU A 71 -6.06 -14.90 -4.40
N ASN A 72 -5.87 -13.76 -5.09
CA ASN A 72 -4.65 -13.49 -5.83
C ASN A 72 -3.44 -13.42 -4.89
N THR A 73 -2.26 -13.45 -5.49
CA THR A 73 -0.98 -13.38 -4.78
C THR A 73 -0.31 -12.02 -4.89
N VAL A 74 0.69 -11.75 -4.05
CA VAL A 74 1.55 -10.56 -4.14
C VAL A 74 2.24 -10.47 -5.52
N ALA A 75 2.67 -11.60 -6.10
CA ALA A 75 3.25 -11.61 -7.44
C ALA A 75 2.29 -11.06 -8.50
N ASP A 76 0.99 -11.38 -8.38
CA ASP A 76 -0.05 -10.86 -9.27
C ASP A 76 -0.22 -9.35 -9.10
N ILE A 77 -0.11 -8.81 -7.86
CA ILE A 77 -0.19 -7.37 -7.61
C ILE A 77 0.91 -6.66 -8.39
N ILE A 78 2.15 -7.15 -8.26
CA ILE A 78 3.32 -6.56 -8.91
C ILE A 78 3.11 -6.55 -10.41
N LYS A 79 2.76 -7.69 -11.01
CA LYS A 79 2.52 -7.81 -12.45
C LYS A 79 1.43 -6.84 -12.92
N ALA A 80 0.28 -6.84 -12.25
CA ALA A 80 -0.84 -5.98 -12.63
C ALA A 80 -0.53 -4.49 -12.47
N ALA A 81 0.23 -4.12 -11.44
CA ALA A 81 0.68 -2.74 -11.23
C ALA A 81 1.66 -2.29 -12.32
N LEU A 82 2.62 -3.13 -12.71
CA LEU A 82 3.54 -2.85 -13.82
C LEU A 82 2.79 -2.67 -15.14
N ASP A 83 1.87 -3.58 -15.44
CA ASP A 83 1.04 -3.51 -16.64
C ASP A 83 0.19 -2.23 -16.67
N ALA A 84 -0.45 -1.87 -15.54
CA ALA A 84 -1.26 -0.67 -15.43
C ALA A 84 -0.39 0.61 -15.54
N TYR A 85 0.77 0.66 -14.90
CA TYR A 85 1.71 1.77 -15.01
C TYR A 85 2.17 2.01 -16.45
N ALA A 86 2.50 0.93 -17.17
CA ALA A 86 2.90 0.99 -18.58
C ALA A 86 1.75 1.45 -19.49
N LYS A 87 0.53 0.95 -19.26
CA LYS A 87 -0.67 1.36 -20.01
C LYS A 87 -0.99 2.83 -19.82
N GLU A 88 -0.84 3.35 -18.59
CA GLU A 88 -1.05 4.76 -18.26
C GLU A 88 0.07 5.68 -18.78
N LYS A 89 1.17 5.12 -19.34
CA LYS A 89 2.34 5.86 -19.88
C LYS A 89 2.91 6.88 -18.88
N ARG A 90 2.94 6.50 -17.60
CA ARG A 90 3.36 7.38 -16.50
C ARG A 90 4.85 7.69 -16.52
N ARG A 91 5.21 8.74 -15.78
CA ARG A 91 6.59 9.20 -15.60
C ARG A 91 6.99 9.13 -14.12
N PRO A 92 8.25 8.76 -13.81
CA PRO A 92 9.34 8.40 -14.74
C PRO A 92 9.07 7.07 -15.47
N LEU A 93 9.67 6.88 -16.66
CA LEU A 93 9.47 5.63 -17.40
C LEU A 93 10.04 4.48 -16.59
N PHE A 94 9.20 3.48 -16.35
CA PHE A 94 9.57 2.28 -15.63
C PHE A 94 10.13 1.28 -16.64
N ASN A 95 11.46 1.25 -16.77
CA ASN A 95 12.15 0.39 -17.75
C ASN A 95 12.25 -1.08 -17.31
N GLU A 96 11.79 -1.38 -16.10
CA GLU A 96 11.90 -2.71 -15.48
C GLU A 96 10.57 -3.46 -15.65
N THR A 97 10.49 -4.33 -16.66
CA THR A 97 9.31 -5.18 -16.87
C THR A 97 9.36 -6.46 -16.02
N ASP A 98 10.52 -6.77 -15.46
CA ASP A 98 10.75 -8.01 -14.73
C ASP A 98 10.19 -7.96 -13.30
N PRO A 99 9.16 -8.76 -12.97
CA PRO A 99 8.56 -8.75 -11.63
C PRO A 99 9.55 -9.21 -10.55
N LYS A 100 10.59 -9.98 -10.91
CA LYS A 100 11.64 -10.43 -9.98
C LYS A 100 12.52 -9.30 -9.44
N ARG A 101 12.61 -8.19 -10.19
CA ARG A 101 13.36 -6.99 -9.79
C ARG A 101 12.52 -6.00 -9.00
N CYS A 102 11.27 -6.33 -8.74
CA CYS A 102 10.38 -5.52 -7.95
C CYS A 102 10.17 -6.17 -6.58
N ALA A 103 10.09 -5.36 -5.53
CA ALA A 103 9.76 -5.79 -4.18
C ALA A 103 8.55 -5.00 -3.69
N LEU A 104 7.49 -5.70 -3.29
CA LEU A 104 6.32 -5.07 -2.71
C LEU A 104 6.51 -4.92 -1.20
N HIS A 105 6.18 -3.75 -0.68
CA HIS A 105 6.25 -3.41 0.73
C HIS A 105 4.91 -2.84 1.19
N TYR A 106 4.64 -2.86 2.50
CA TYR A 106 3.47 -2.18 3.06
C TYR A 106 3.54 -0.66 2.89
N SER A 107 4.73 -0.09 2.97
CA SER A 107 4.99 1.35 2.91
C SER A 107 6.42 1.63 2.44
N GLN A 108 6.70 2.87 2.05
CA GLN A 108 8.06 3.34 1.72
C GLN A 108 9.04 3.24 2.90
N TYR A 109 8.53 3.18 4.13
CA TYR A 109 9.35 3.06 5.35
C TYR A 109 9.57 1.60 5.79
N SER A 110 8.94 0.65 5.12
CA SER A 110 9.08 -0.77 5.47
C SER A 110 10.41 -1.31 4.97
N LEU A 111 11.17 -1.91 5.88
CA LEU A 111 12.45 -2.53 5.56
C LEU A 111 12.29 -3.94 4.95
N GLU A 112 11.20 -4.63 5.27
CA GLU A 112 10.89 -5.98 4.78
C GLU A 112 9.93 -5.95 3.59
N SER A 113 10.22 -6.78 2.59
CA SER A 113 9.34 -7.00 1.43
C SER A 113 8.40 -8.17 1.66
N LEU A 114 7.18 -8.06 1.15
CA LEU A 114 6.18 -9.12 1.14
C LEU A 114 6.64 -10.32 0.29
N LYS A 115 6.22 -11.52 0.69
CA LYS A 115 6.52 -12.76 -0.03
C LYS A 115 5.63 -12.87 -1.27
N ALA A 116 6.20 -13.33 -2.38
CA ALA A 116 5.51 -13.41 -3.66
C ALA A 116 4.24 -14.29 -3.63
N ASP A 117 4.25 -15.34 -2.81
CA ASP A 117 3.17 -16.35 -2.72
C ASP A 117 2.08 -16.00 -1.70
N GLU A 118 2.21 -14.89 -0.98
CA GLU A 118 1.24 -14.46 0.02
C GLU A 118 -0.04 -13.97 -0.64
N LYS A 119 -1.20 -14.35 -0.09
CA LYS A 119 -2.50 -13.99 -0.65
C LYS A 119 -2.95 -12.63 -0.17
N LEU A 120 -3.68 -11.91 -1.02
CA LEU A 120 -4.18 -10.56 -0.69
C LEU A 120 -5.08 -10.55 0.54
N ILE A 121 -5.85 -11.62 0.75
CA ILE A 121 -6.74 -11.73 1.90
C ILE A 121 -6.01 -11.76 3.24
N ASP A 122 -4.75 -12.19 3.25
CA ASP A 122 -3.93 -12.32 4.45
C ASP A 122 -3.13 -11.04 4.76
N LEU A 123 -2.92 -10.18 3.76
CA LEU A 123 -2.10 -8.96 3.89
C LEU A 123 -2.70 -7.88 4.79
N GLY A 124 -4.04 -7.83 4.93
CA GLY A 124 -4.75 -6.84 5.76
C GLY A 124 -4.69 -5.38 5.28
N SER A 125 -3.80 -5.04 4.35
CA SER A 125 -3.67 -3.70 3.74
C SER A 125 -4.24 -3.66 2.33
N ARG A 126 -4.65 -2.46 1.90
CA ARG A 126 -5.00 -2.14 0.51
C ARG A 126 -4.08 -1.09 -0.11
N ASN A 127 -3.08 -0.63 0.65
CA ASN A 127 -2.08 0.32 0.19
C ASN A 127 -0.72 -0.36 0.28
N PHE A 128 0.03 -0.30 -0.82
CA PHE A 128 1.35 -0.91 -0.93
C PHE A 128 2.31 0.03 -1.63
N TYR A 129 3.60 -0.21 -1.43
CA TYR A 129 4.68 0.50 -2.08
C TYR A 129 5.55 -0.48 -2.86
N LEU A 130 5.85 -0.18 -4.12
CA LEU A 130 6.63 -1.05 -4.98
C LEU A 130 8.03 -0.46 -5.18
N HIS A 131 9.03 -1.12 -4.57
CA HIS A 131 10.44 -0.77 -4.71
C HIS A 131 11.08 -1.49 -5.90
N LEU A 132 11.93 -0.78 -6.61
CA LEU A 132 12.83 -1.34 -7.60
C LEU A 132 14.11 -1.80 -6.92
N LYS A 133 14.47 -3.07 -7.12
CA LYS A 133 15.77 -3.57 -6.71
C LYS A 133 16.84 -3.01 -7.66
N PRO A 134 17.99 -2.58 -7.14
CA PRO A 134 19.14 -2.24 -7.97
C PRO A 134 19.47 -3.42 -8.90
N LYS A 135 19.85 -3.13 -10.13
CA LYS A 135 20.50 -4.15 -10.95
C LYS A 135 21.83 -4.44 -10.29
N ASP A 136 22.07 -5.71 -9.93
CA ASP A 136 23.41 -6.17 -9.58
C ASP A 136 24.28 -6.05 -10.84
N SER A 137 24.82 -4.86 -11.08
CA SER A 137 25.95 -4.73 -11.97
C SER A 137 27.09 -5.46 -11.27
N LYS A 138 27.41 -6.68 -11.73
CA LYS A 138 28.79 -7.18 -11.64
C LYS A 138 29.64 -6.24 -12.51
N GLY A 139 29.93 -5.06 -11.97
CA GLY A 139 30.85 -4.07 -12.48
C GLY A 139 31.89 -3.88 -11.40
N GLU A 140 33.05 -4.49 -11.61
CA GLU A 140 34.28 -4.07 -10.96
C GLU A 140 34.54 -2.64 -11.43
N ASP A 141 34.24 -1.63 -10.61
CA ASP A 141 34.64 -0.25 -10.88
C ASP A 141 35.09 0.46 -9.60
N LYS A 142 36.32 0.97 -9.72
CA LYS A 142 37.08 1.69 -8.73
C LYS A 142 36.41 3.02 -8.39
N MET A 143 36.44 3.35 -7.10
CA MET A 143 36.49 4.68 -6.48
C MET A 143 36.34 5.89 -7.43
N GLY A 144 35.27 6.68 -7.27
CA GLY A 144 35.25 8.03 -7.84
C GLY A 144 33.92 8.79 -7.75
N GLY A 145 33.79 9.64 -6.72
CA GLY A 145 33.18 10.97 -6.89
C GLY A 145 31.66 11.10 -6.68
N ILE A 146 31.29 11.56 -5.48
CA ILE A 146 30.01 12.22 -5.19
C ILE A 146 30.02 13.59 -5.86
N SER A 147 29.32 13.79 -6.98
CA SER A 147 28.65 15.06 -7.33
C SER A 147 28.00 14.99 -8.71
N SER A 148 26.76 14.50 -8.78
CA SER A 148 25.87 14.77 -9.92
C SER A 148 24.99 15.98 -9.60
N PHE A 149 25.62 17.15 -9.57
CA PHE A 149 24.92 18.42 -9.79
C PHE A 149 25.62 19.07 -10.99
N PRO A 150 24.93 19.25 -12.13
CA PRO A 150 25.51 19.90 -13.29
C PRO A 150 25.49 21.42 -13.09
N LEU A 151 26.20 21.93 -12.08
CA LEU A 151 26.41 23.37 -11.89
C LEU A 151 27.52 23.92 -12.81
N ALA A 152 28.35 23.05 -13.40
CA ALA A 152 29.50 23.43 -14.21
C ALA A 152 29.15 24.01 -15.60
N ARG A 153 27.87 24.16 -15.95
CA ARG A 153 27.46 24.65 -17.28
C ARG A 153 26.99 26.11 -17.31
N LEU A 154 26.96 26.82 -16.17
CA LEU A 154 26.43 28.19 -16.10
C LEU A 154 27.47 29.30 -16.40
N MET A 155 28.77 28.98 -16.51
CA MET A 155 29.83 30.00 -16.64
C MET A 155 30.42 30.15 -18.05
N ASN A 156 29.74 29.66 -19.09
CA ASN A 156 30.21 29.75 -20.49
C ASN A 156 29.55 30.87 -21.30
N PHE A 157 29.04 31.92 -20.64
CA PHE A 157 28.39 33.08 -21.28
C PHE A 157 29.05 34.40 -20.84
N LEU A 158 30.37 34.50 -21.00
CA LEU A 158 31.03 35.80 -21.00
C LEU A 158 31.82 35.95 -22.32
N PRO A 159 31.54 36.99 -23.13
CA PRO A 159 32.28 37.29 -24.36
C PRO A 159 33.68 37.82 -24.09
#